data_AF-A0A8I1RW41-F1
#
_entry.id   AF-A0A8I1RW41-F1
#
_cell.length_a   1.000
_cell.length_b   1.000
_cell.length_c   1.000
_cell.angle_alpha   90.00
_cell.angle_beta   90.00
_cell.angle_gamma   90.00
#
_symmetry.space_group_name_H-M   'P 1'
#
loop_
_entity.id
_entity.type
_entity.pdbx_description
1 polymer ?
#
loop_
_entity_poly.entity_id
_entity_poly.type
_entity_poly.pdbx_seq_one_letter_code
_entity_poly.pdbx_strand_id
1 'polypeptide(L)'
;MTPRPGGAHAVLIVVLALLAGCAGPMGRREAEGYASRRLARFCGTACGSYHITGAQRMQDRWLVDFDSPRHKLSVLVNDGGNTEVTVWDKR
;
A
#
# COMPACT_ATOMS: atom_id res chain seq x y z
N MET A 1 12.03 25.06 -49.68
CA MET A 1 11.58 23.92 -48.87
C MET A 1 12.29 23.96 -47.54
N THR A 2 11.56 24.21 -46.45
CA THR A 2 11.76 23.60 -45.11
C THR A 2 10.69 24.17 -44.15
N PRO A 3 9.70 23.36 -43.71
CA PRO A 3 8.81 23.75 -42.63
C PRO A 3 9.55 23.69 -41.28
N ARG A 4 9.36 24.71 -40.43
CA ARG A 4 9.86 24.74 -39.05
C ARG A 4 9.10 23.71 -38.20
N PRO A 5 9.76 22.77 -37.50
CA PRO A 5 9.07 21.80 -36.68
C PRO A 5 8.63 22.40 -35.34
N GLY A 6 7.31 22.59 -35.23
CA GLY A 6 6.44 22.33 -34.08
C GLY A 6 7.00 22.47 -32.66
N GLY A 7 6.71 23.62 -32.03
CA GLY A 7 6.71 23.77 -30.56
C GLY A 7 5.61 22.97 -29.83
N ALA A 8 4.71 22.32 -30.57
CA ALA A 8 3.65 21.48 -30.03
C ALA A 8 4.15 20.14 -29.43
N HIS A 9 5.35 19.68 -29.82
CA HIS A 9 5.89 18.39 -29.35
C HIS A 9 6.51 18.47 -27.95
N ALA A 10 7.04 19.63 -27.55
CA ALA A 10 7.67 19.79 -26.23
C ALA A 10 6.64 19.74 -25.09
N VAL A 11 5.45 20.30 -25.31
CA VAL A 11 4.37 20.33 -24.30
C VAL A 11 3.80 18.93 -24.07
N LEU A 12 3.67 18.12 -25.13
CA LEU A 12 3.13 16.76 -25.04
C LEU A 12 4.02 15.82 -24.21
N ILE A 13 5.35 15.95 -24.34
CA ILE A 13 6.32 15.12 -23.63
C ILE A 13 6.33 15.45 -22.12
N VAL A 14 6.20 16.73 -21.76
CA VAL A 14 6.13 17.16 -20.35
C VAL A 14 4.83 16.68 -19.68
N VAL A 15 3.71 16.68 -20.40
CA VAL A 15 2.42 16.18 -19.89
C VAL A 15 2.45 14.66 -19.71
N LEU A 16 3.07 13.89 -20.61
CA LEU A 16 3.25 12.44 -20.46
C LEU A 16 4.19 12.09 -19.29
N ALA A 17 5.26 12.87 -19.07
CA ALA A 17 6.15 12.67 -17.93
C ALA A 17 5.49 12.98 -16.59
N LEU A 18 4.53 13.92 -16.55
CA LEU A 18 3.74 14.24 -15.35
C LEU A 18 2.62 13.22 -15.07
N LEU A 19 2.05 12.60 -16.11
CA LEU A 19 1.03 11.54 -15.98
C LEU A 19 1.64 10.17 -15.65
N ALA A 20 2.91 9.95 -15.98
CA ALA A 20 3.71 8.84 -15.49
C ALA A 20 4.21 9.06 -14.04
N GLY A 21 3.53 9.92 -13.27
CA GLY A 21 3.63 9.95 -11.81
C GLY A 21 3.48 8.52 -11.29
N CYS A 22 4.61 7.94 -10.93
CA CYS A 22 4.86 6.52 -10.94
C CYS A 22 3.85 5.78 -10.07
N ALA A 23 3.04 4.91 -10.67
CA ALA A 23 2.52 3.73 -9.98
C ALA A 23 3.72 2.81 -9.69
N GLY A 24 4.57 3.24 -8.75
CA GLY A 24 5.69 2.46 -8.25
C GLY A 24 5.16 1.31 -7.38
N PRO A 25 6.02 0.32 -7.09
CA PRO A 25 5.66 -0.74 -6.15
C PRO A 25 5.20 -0.11 -4.83
N MET A 26 4.17 -0.69 -4.22
CA MET A 26 3.52 -0.13 -3.03
C MET A 26 4.56 0.17 -1.96
N GLY A 27 4.53 1.40 -1.43
CA GLY A 27 5.43 1.81 -0.36
C GLY A 27 5.01 1.27 1.00
N ARG A 28 5.94 1.18 1.95
CA ARG A 28 5.65 0.72 3.33
C ARG A 28 4.46 1.45 3.98
N ARG A 29 4.46 2.79 3.91
CA ARG A 29 3.39 3.63 4.49
C ARG A 29 2.03 3.36 3.86
N GLU A 30 2.02 3.09 2.56
CA GLU A 30 0.81 2.79 1.83
C GLU A 30 0.26 1.43 2.22
N ALA A 31 1.14 0.42 2.32
CA ALA A 31 0.80 -0.90 2.82
C ALA A 31 0.27 -0.87 4.26
N GLU A 32 0.92 -0.15 5.18
CA GLU A 32 0.46 0.06 6.55
C GLU A 32 -0.95 0.69 6.58
N GLY A 33 -1.21 1.67 5.68
CA GLY A 33 -2.51 2.29 5.52
C GLY A 33 -3.59 1.31 5.03
N TYR A 34 -3.29 0.50 4.02
CA TYR A 34 -4.20 -0.55 3.55
C TYR A 34 -4.48 -1.60 4.63
N ALA A 35 -3.42 -2.05 5.29
CA ALA A 35 -3.48 -3.02 6.37
C ALA A 35 -4.36 -2.51 7.52
N SER A 36 -4.16 -1.27 7.96
CA SER A 36 -4.94 -0.65 9.04
C SER A 36 -6.42 -0.52 8.67
N ARG A 37 -6.73 -0.08 7.44
CA ARG A 37 -8.13 0.02 6.96
C ARG A 37 -8.80 -1.35 6.85
N ARG A 38 -8.05 -2.39 6.46
CA ARG A 38 -8.57 -3.76 6.37
C ARG A 38 -8.79 -4.33 7.76
N LEU A 39 -7.83 -4.14 8.65
CA LEU A 39 -7.92 -4.61 10.03
C LEU A 39 -9.07 -3.93 10.78
N ALA A 40 -9.24 -2.61 10.63
CA ALA A 40 -10.37 -1.89 11.19
C ALA A 40 -11.73 -2.46 10.75
N ARG A 41 -11.84 -2.87 9.47
CA ARG A 41 -13.06 -3.53 8.95
C ARG A 41 -13.24 -4.95 9.47
N PHE A 42 -12.16 -5.71 9.60
CA PHE A 42 -12.20 -7.08 10.12
C PHE A 42 -12.54 -7.09 11.62
N CYS A 43 -11.87 -6.25 12.39
CA CYS A 43 -12.01 -6.18 13.83
C CYS A 43 -13.26 -5.44 14.28
N GLY A 44 -13.77 -4.48 13.51
CA GLY A 44 -14.88 -3.62 13.93
C GLY A 44 -14.61 -3.01 15.30
N THR A 45 -15.44 -3.37 16.29
CA THR A 45 -15.29 -2.97 17.70
C THR A 45 -14.65 -4.04 18.60
N ALA A 46 -14.35 -5.24 18.08
CA ALA A 46 -14.02 -6.43 18.88
C ALA A 46 -12.53 -6.54 19.29
N CYS A 47 -11.60 -6.10 18.43
CA CYS A 47 -10.16 -6.31 18.69
C CYS A 47 -9.53 -5.35 19.71
N GLY A 48 -10.27 -4.33 20.17
CA GLY A 48 -9.74 -3.33 21.09
C GLY A 48 -8.61 -2.50 20.46
N SER A 49 -7.67 -2.03 21.29
CA SER A 49 -6.51 -1.28 20.83
C SER A 49 -5.48 -2.19 20.15
N TYR A 50 -5.00 -1.77 18.99
CA TYR A 50 -3.90 -2.40 18.28
C TYR A 50 -2.91 -1.34 17.81
N HIS A 51 -1.64 -1.71 17.72
CA HIS A 51 -0.59 -0.86 17.17
C HIS A 51 0.27 -1.66 16.21
N ILE A 52 0.78 -0.99 15.18
CA ILE A 52 1.69 -1.61 14.22
C ILE A 52 3.01 -1.88 14.94
N THR A 53 3.49 -3.12 14.87
CA THR A 53 4.79 -3.51 15.42
C THR A 53 5.85 -3.70 14.33
N GLY A 54 5.43 -4.02 13.11
CA GLY A 54 6.35 -4.19 12.00
C GLY A 54 5.64 -4.15 10.65
N ALA A 55 6.41 -3.84 9.63
CA ALA A 55 6.00 -4.00 8.24
C ALA A 55 7.19 -4.56 7.47
N GLN A 56 7.01 -5.76 6.91
CA GLN A 56 8.03 -6.50 6.18
C GLN A 56 7.59 -6.67 4.74
N ARG A 57 8.50 -6.40 3.80
CA ARG A 57 8.23 -6.64 2.38
C ARG A 57 8.61 -8.07 2.02
N MET A 58 7.65 -8.81 1.47
CA MET A 58 7.81 -10.14 0.91
C MET A 58 7.54 -10.08 -0.59
N GLN A 59 8.59 -9.86 -1.39
CA GLN A 59 8.51 -9.72 -2.85
C GLN A 59 7.57 -8.58 -3.28
N ASP A 60 6.40 -8.93 -3.82
CA ASP A 60 5.29 -8.10 -4.32
C ASP A 60 4.22 -7.82 -3.25
N ARG A 61 4.48 -8.21 -2.01
CA ARG A 61 3.54 -8.13 -0.89
C ARG A 61 4.18 -7.51 0.33
N TRP A 62 3.35 -6.95 1.18
CA TRP A 62 3.71 -6.40 2.47
C TRP A 62 2.99 -7.15 3.57
N LEU A 63 3.74 -7.73 4.50
CA LEU A 63 3.19 -8.25 5.75
C LEU A 63 3.29 -7.16 6.80
N VAL A 64 2.15 -6.67 7.27
CA VAL A 64 2.07 -5.68 8.35
C VAL A 64 1.58 -6.36 9.60
N ASP A 65 2.41 -6.37 10.63
CA ASP A 65 2.15 -6.99 11.92
C ASP A 65 1.59 -5.95 12.90
N PHE A 66 0.52 -6.33 13.58
CA PHE A 66 -0.16 -5.56 14.60
C PHE A 66 -0.18 -6.36 15.90
N ASP A 67 0.05 -5.64 16.99
CA ASP A 67 0.00 -6.20 18.32
C ASP A 67 -1.20 -5.62 19.07
N SER A 68 -2.02 -6.52 19.61
CA SER A 68 -3.08 -6.19 20.53
C SER A 68 -2.83 -6.90 21.88
N PRO A 69 -3.50 -6.46 22.96
CA PRO A 69 -3.34 -7.08 24.28
C PRO A 69 -3.67 -8.58 24.31
N ARG A 70 -4.53 -9.07 23.41
CA ARG A 70 -5.02 -10.46 23.42
C ARG A 70 -4.58 -11.30 22.22
N HIS A 71 -4.33 -10.67 21.07
CA HIS A 71 -4.00 -11.36 19.83
C HIS A 71 -2.86 -10.66 19.08
N LYS A 72 -2.11 -11.41 18.29
CA LYS A 72 -1.28 -10.85 17.22
C LYS A 72 -2.05 -10.95 15.91
N LEU A 73 -2.03 -9.87 15.14
CA LEU A 73 -2.76 -9.77 13.89
C LEU A 73 -1.75 -9.45 12.81
N SER A 74 -1.73 -10.19 11.72
CA SER A 74 -0.88 -9.91 10.58
C SER A 74 -1.75 -9.68 9.37
N VAL A 75 -1.51 -8.60 8.63
CA VAL A 75 -2.24 -8.29 7.40
C VAL A 75 -1.27 -8.33 6.24
N LEU A 76 -1.52 -9.24 5.30
CA LEU A 76 -0.79 -9.33 4.06
C LEU A 76 -1.47 -8.42 3.03
N VAL A 77 -0.73 -7.47 2.47
CA VAL A 77 -1.17 -6.52 1.46
C VAL A 77 -0.41 -6.78 0.17
N ASN A 78 -1.12 -7.11 -0.89
CA ASN A 78 -0.51 -7.30 -2.21
C ASN A 78 -0.52 -5.97 -2.98
N ASP A 79 0.38 -5.81 -3.96
CA ASP A 79 0.42 -4.63 -4.83
C ASP A 79 -0.93 -4.34 -5.54
N GLY A 80 -1.78 -5.35 -5.74
CA GLY A 80 -3.15 -5.20 -6.27
C GLY A 80 -4.20 -4.74 -5.26
N GLY A 81 -3.83 -4.38 -4.03
CA GLY A 81 -4.76 -3.94 -2.97
C GLY A 81 -5.56 -5.05 -2.30
N ASN A 82 -5.41 -6.30 -2.75
CA ASN A 82 -5.96 -7.46 -2.06
C ASN A 82 -5.27 -7.63 -0.70
N THR A 83 -6.08 -7.83 0.33
CA THR A 83 -5.61 -7.88 1.71
C THR A 83 -6.18 -9.07 2.46
N GLU A 84 -5.29 -9.93 2.93
CA GLU A 84 -5.59 -11.10 3.76
C GLU A 84 -5.25 -10.78 5.21
N VAL A 85 -6.15 -11.10 6.14
CA VAL A 85 -5.94 -10.87 7.58
C VAL A 85 -5.80 -12.23 8.24
N THR A 86 -4.66 -12.45 8.87
CA THR A 86 -4.39 -13.65 9.67
C THR A 86 -4.37 -13.28 11.15
N VAL A 87 -5.12 -14.01 11.95
CA VAL A 87 -5.19 -13.83 13.41
C VAL A 87 -4.42 -14.95 14.07
N TRP A 88 -3.53 -14.58 14.98
CA TRP A 88 -2.74 -15.50 15.78
C TRP A 88 -3.05 -15.27 17.25
N ASP A 89 -3.38 -16.35 17.96
CA ASP A 89 -3.48 -16.30 19.41
C ASP A 89 -2.09 -16.25 20.03
N LYS A 90 -1.85 -15.22 20.85
CA LYS A 90 -0.73 -15.20 21.79
C LYS A 90 -1.07 -16.17 22.91
N ARG A 91 -0.63 -17.41 22.78
CA ARG A 91 -0.66 -18.36 23.90
C ARG A 91 0.58 -18.20 24.77
#